data_AF-A0A2G6D5Q4-F1
#
_entry.id   AF-A0A2G6D5Q4-F1
#
_cell.length_a   1.000
_cell.length_b   1.000
_cell.length_c   1.000
_cell.angle_alpha   90.00
_cell.angle_beta   90.00
_cell.angle_gamma   90.00
#
_symmetry.space_group_name_H-M   'P 1'
#
loop_
_entity.id
_entity.type
_entity.pdbx_description
1 polymer ?
#
loop_
_entity_poly.entity_id
_entity_poly.type
_entity_poly.pdbx_seq_one_letter_code
_entity_poly.pdbx_strand_id
1 'polypeptide(L)'
;MYKCFLPQAWRYGNKQGLSGFLHPEGVYDDPKGGELRAKVYPRLRFHFQFQNQNMLFPIGDRNKYSINVYSVDKKSMNSFSNISNIFSVSTVDNCFSHNGSGAVPGIKNDEGNWDILGHSNRIVTVNIDMLKTFALLYDEAGTPALQARLPAIHSQELISVLEKFAAQPKRLGDLKGEYYSTVMFDETYAQRDGTIKRQTRFAESPEQWVLSGPHFFVGTPFYKTPRAICTEKGHYDILDLTDLPADYLPRTNYIPACDAAEYNRRIPRVPWIDEGETEPKRVTEYYRFVNRRMFGASSERSFISTIMPKCVGHINTAVSTVIRDVNVLVNFTGLSHSIVYDFFLKSTGKSDLYGNQLIAFPYVLNDYIKARTLGITALSSVYADLWKSSFDLSSSTDNWTKKSSLLNKKYFINLSENWFPGAALRTDFERRQALLEIDVLVAIALGLTLEELLTIYRVQFPVMRQYERETYYDQNGRIIFTPSKGLVGVGFPRKAGKKDQPVQLEYPDGRSETKVVGWLDICPQPAPAEKGRRVNYASGQSYGQAKIPDGTKIYRTVTDDTLPGGPREKTITYVAPFYLPDREEDYRIAWQVFTERFAKEDNTGSTA
;
A
#
# COMPACT_ATOMS: atom_id res chain seq x y z
N MET A 1 -22.79 -12.08 25.45
CA MET A 1 -24.19 -12.46 25.68
C MET A 1 -24.77 -13.29 24.52
N TYR A 2 -24.77 -12.80 23.27
CA TYR A 2 -25.31 -13.53 22.10
C TYR A 2 -24.72 -14.94 21.87
N LYS A 3 -23.41 -15.15 22.14
CA LYS A 3 -22.74 -16.46 22.06
C LYS A 3 -23.45 -17.55 22.90
N CYS A 4 -24.17 -17.19 23.96
CA CYS A 4 -24.92 -18.12 24.81
C CYS A 4 -26.31 -18.49 24.24
N PHE A 5 -26.88 -17.66 23.36
CA PHE A 5 -28.21 -17.90 22.77
C PHE A 5 -28.16 -18.86 21.59
N LEU A 6 -27.05 -18.87 20.83
CA LEU A 6 -26.91 -19.77 19.67
C LEU A 6 -27.11 -21.25 20.06
N PRO A 7 -26.45 -21.78 21.12
CA PRO A 7 -26.67 -23.16 21.54
C PRO A 7 -28.09 -23.44 22.03
N GLN A 8 -28.78 -22.46 22.63
CA GLN A 8 -30.15 -22.63 23.10
C GLN A 8 -31.12 -22.77 21.93
N ALA A 9 -30.97 -21.97 20.88
CA ALA A 9 -31.80 -22.11 19.67
C ALA A 9 -31.58 -23.46 18.97
N TRP A 10 -30.34 -23.95 18.93
CA TRP A 10 -30.06 -25.29 18.39
C TRP A 10 -30.60 -26.42 19.27
N ARG A 11 -30.71 -26.20 20.59
CA ARG A 11 -31.22 -27.20 21.54
C ARG A 11 -32.74 -27.32 21.50
N TYR A 12 -33.44 -26.19 21.43
CA TYR A 12 -34.91 -26.15 21.54
C TYR A 12 -35.63 -26.05 20.20
N GLY A 13 -34.91 -25.78 19.11
CA GLY A 13 -35.51 -25.71 17.78
C GLY A 13 -35.94 -27.08 17.26
N ASN A 14 -36.97 -27.09 16.41
CA ASN A 14 -37.39 -28.29 15.67
C ASN A 14 -36.25 -28.74 14.72
N LYS A 15 -36.11 -30.04 14.43
CA LYS A 15 -35.08 -30.58 13.50
C LYS A 15 -35.06 -29.88 12.14
N GLN A 16 -36.22 -29.49 11.60
CA GLN A 16 -36.33 -28.75 10.34
C GLN A 16 -36.36 -27.22 10.53
N GLY A 17 -36.22 -26.74 11.76
CA GLY A 17 -36.28 -25.34 12.10
C GLY A 17 -35.05 -24.54 11.65
N LEU A 18 -35.30 -23.29 11.30
CA LEU A 18 -34.29 -22.27 11.05
C LEU A 18 -34.35 -21.23 12.18
N SER A 19 -33.20 -20.67 12.53
CA SER A 19 -33.09 -19.58 13.49
C SER A 19 -32.27 -18.45 12.87
N GLY A 20 -32.82 -17.22 12.92
CA GLY A 20 -32.16 -16.01 12.46
C GLY A 20 -31.61 -15.23 13.66
N PHE A 21 -30.36 -14.79 13.58
CA PHE A 21 -29.75 -13.94 14.59
C PHE A 21 -29.07 -12.73 13.97
N LEU A 22 -29.24 -11.59 14.63
CA LEU A 22 -28.50 -10.36 14.37
C LEU A 22 -27.49 -10.17 15.51
N HIS A 23 -26.19 -10.18 15.21
CA HIS A 23 -25.16 -9.98 16.24
C HIS A 23 -23.82 -9.46 15.66
N PRO A 24 -22.91 -8.94 16.50
CA PRO A 24 -21.55 -8.59 16.10
C PRO A 24 -20.72 -9.77 15.57
N GLU A 25 -19.66 -9.48 14.81
CA GLU A 25 -18.82 -10.47 14.10
C GLU A 25 -17.97 -11.39 14.99
N GLY A 26 -17.91 -11.13 16.30
CA GLY A 26 -17.04 -11.84 17.27
C GLY A 26 -17.17 -13.37 17.37
N VAL A 27 -18.10 -14.00 16.64
CA VAL A 27 -18.18 -15.47 16.48
C VAL A 27 -17.18 -15.96 15.43
N TYR A 28 -16.88 -15.13 14.43
CA TYR A 28 -16.18 -15.50 13.22
C TYR A 28 -14.72 -15.05 13.17
N ASP A 29 -14.37 -13.93 13.83
CA ASP A 29 -13.04 -13.31 13.76
C ASP A 29 -12.19 -13.48 15.04
N ASP A 30 -12.80 -13.87 16.17
CA ASP A 30 -12.13 -14.06 17.46
C ASP A 30 -11.07 -15.18 17.37
N PRO A 31 -9.77 -14.90 17.61
CA PRO A 31 -8.72 -15.92 17.56
C PRO A 31 -8.98 -17.12 18.49
N LYS A 32 -9.68 -16.91 19.62
CA LYS A 32 -9.99 -17.96 20.61
C LYS A 32 -11.34 -18.64 20.36
N GLY A 33 -12.04 -18.27 19.28
CA GLY A 33 -13.39 -18.74 18.96
C GLY A 33 -13.49 -20.08 18.23
N GLY A 34 -12.39 -20.81 18.03
CA GLY A 34 -12.32 -22.00 17.17
C GLY A 34 -13.34 -23.09 17.49
N GLU A 35 -13.47 -23.47 18.77
CA GLU A 35 -14.42 -24.51 19.19
C GLU A 35 -15.88 -24.15 18.92
N LEU A 36 -16.24 -22.86 19.10
CA LEU A 36 -17.58 -22.37 18.80
C LEU A 36 -17.83 -22.43 17.30
N ARG A 37 -16.87 -21.99 16.48
CA ARG A 37 -16.94 -22.07 15.01
C ARG A 37 -17.16 -23.50 14.51
N ALA A 38 -16.50 -24.47 15.13
CA ALA A 38 -16.68 -25.88 14.78
C ALA A 38 -18.11 -26.41 15.03
N LYS A 39 -18.88 -25.78 15.94
CA LYS A 39 -20.30 -26.07 16.12
C LYS A 39 -21.21 -25.21 15.24
N VAL A 40 -20.77 -24.00 14.91
CA VAL A 40 -21.50 -23.04 14.07
C VAL A 40 -21.53 -23.47 12.60
N TYR A 41 -20.38 -23.75 11.97
CA TYR A 41 -20.31 -23.94 10.52
C TYR A 41 -21.19 -25.06 9.95
N PRO A 42 -21.35 -26.23 10.61
CA PRO A 42 -22.28 -27.26 10.11
C PRO A 42 -23.76 -26.80 10.08
N ARG A 43 -24.09 -25.80 10.90
CA ARG A 43 -25.45 -25.26 11.07
C ARG A 43 -25.69 -24.00 10.27
N LEU A 44 -24.65 -23.22 9.98
CA LEU A 44 -24.76 -21.97 9.25
C LEU A 44 -25.28 -22.23 7.83
N ARG A 45 -26.20 -21.39 7.37
CA ARG A 45 -26.76 -21.42 6.00
C ARG A 45 -26.51 -20.10 5.28
N PHE A 46 -26.72 -19.00 5.99
CA PHE A 46 -26.47 -17.65 5.49
C PHE A 46 -25.69 -16.84 6.51
N HIS A 47 -24.67 -16.14 6.04
CA HIS A 47 -23.92 -15.13 6.77
C HIS A 47 -23.84 -13.86 5.92
N PHE A 48 -24.46 -12.78 6.39
CA PHE A 48 -24.44 -11.50 5.70
C PHE A 48 -23.82 -10.46 6.62
N GLN A 49 -22.57 -10.07 6.36
CA GLN A 49 -21.83 -9.09 7.14
C GLN A 49 -22.10 -7.67 6.63
N PHE A 50 -22.50 -6.80 7.56
CA PHE A 50 -22.75 -5.39 7.36
C PHE A 50 -21.74 -4.54 8.11
N GLN A 51 -21.45 -3.36 7.55
CA GLN A 51 -20.83 -2.27 8.28
C GLN A 51 -21.89 -1.22 8.59
N ASN A 52 -21.92 -0.72 9.82
CA ASN A 52 -22.97 0.17 10.33
C ASN A 52 -22.88 1.63 9.83
N GLN A 53 -22.48 1.84 8.57
CA GLN A 53 -22.28 3.17 7.97
C GLN A 53 -23.54 4.05 7.97
N ASN A 54 -24.70 3.44 7.79
CA ASN A 54 -26.00 4.12 7.86
C ASN A 54 -26.49 4.36 9.30
N MET A 55 -25.68 4.03 10.31
CA MET A 55 -25.99 4.21 11.73
C MET A 55 -27.33 3.59 12.14
N LEU A 56 -27.67 2.43 11.56
CA LEU A 56 -28.89 1.69 11.89
C LEU A 56 -28.91 1.23 13.36
N PHE A 57 -27.73 1.08 13.96
CA PHE A 57 -27.55 0.74 15.37
C PHE A 57 -26.64 1.75 16.09
N PRO A 58 -26.82 1.98 17.40
CA PRO A 58 -25.99 2.90 18.19
C PRO A 58 -24.66 2.26 18.61
N ILE A 59 -24.01 1.56 17.68
CA ILE A 59 -22.71 0.89 17.90
C ILE A 59 -21.56 1.62 17.20
N GLY A 60 -21.80 2.78 16.59
CA GLY A 60 -20.80 3.49 15.79
C GLY A 60 -20.73 2.98 14.34
N ASP A 61 -20.29 3.86 13.44
CA ASP A 61 -20.35 3.69 11.99
C ASP A 61 -19.42 2.61 11.45
N ARG A 62 -18.28 2.42 12.13
CA ARG A 62 -17.24 1.47 11.71
C ARG A 62 -17.43 0.06 12.25
N ASN A 63 -18.33 -0.13 13.20
CA ASN A 63 -18.56 -1.45 13.77
C ASN A 63 -19.36 -2.35 12.82
N LYS A 64 -19.00 -3.63 12.83
CA LYS A 64 -19.58 -4.65 11.96
C LYS A 64 -20.58 -5.51 12.74
N TYR A 65 -21.61 -5.94 12.03
CA TYR A 65 -22.62 -6.87 12.52
C TYR A 65 -23.06 -7.78 11.36
N SER A 66 -23.71 -8.89 11.68
CA SER A 66 -24.23 -9.80 10.65
C SER A 66 -25.63 -10.29 10.93
N ILE A 67 -26.33 -10.58 9.82
CA ILE A 67 -27.51 -11.44 9.81
C ILE A 67 -27.04 -12.87 9.56
N ASN A 68 -27.45 -13.77 10.44
CA ASN A 68 -27.00 -15.14 10.49
C ASN A 68 -28.19 -16.09 10.51
N VAL A 69 -28.25 -17.03 9.57
CA VAL A 69 -29.31 -18.03 9.54
C VAL A 69 -28.71 -19.40 9.80
N TYR A 70 -29.18 -20.06 10.85
CA TYR A 70 -28.72 -21.38 11.27
C TYR A 70 -29.84 -22.40 11.15
N SER A 71 -29.53 -23.60 10.65
CA SER A 71 -30.38 -24.78 10.84
C SER A 71 -30.09 -25.43 12.18
N VAL A 72 -31.13 -26.03 12.78
CA VAL A 72 -31.00 -26.81 14.01
C VAL A 72 -30.19 -28.09 13.77
N ASP A 73 -30.52 -28.81 12.70
CA ASP A 73 -29.88 -30.07 12.38
C ASP A 73 -28.45 -29.89 11.86
N LYS A 74 -27.57 -30.79 12.28
CA LYS A 74 -26.21 -30.91 11.76
C LYS A 74 -26.30 -31.74 10.48
N LYS A 75 -26.47 -31.09 9.34
CA LYS A 75 -26.13 -31.77 8.09
C LYS A 75 -24.62 -32.03 8.09
N SER A 76 -24.19 -33.20 7.61
CA SER A 76 -22.80 -33.39 7.16
C SER A 76 -22.48 -32.19 6.27
N MET A 77 -21.42 -31.44 6.61
CA MET A 77 -21.23 -30.07 6.16
C MET A 77 -21.34 -29.94 4.62
N ASN A 78 -22.40 -29.27 4.14
CA ASN A 78 -22.63 -28.96 2.73
C ASN A 78 -22.74 -27.44 2.54
N SER A 79 -21.64 -26.71 2.75
CA SER A 79 -21.47 -25.27 2.47
C SER A 79 -22.47 -24.26 3.08
N PHE A 80 -22.14 -22.97 3.06
CA PHE A 80 -23.05 -21.87 3.37
C PHE A 80 -22.78 -20.67 2.47
N SER A 81 -23.79 -19.80 2.28
CA SER A 81 -23.64 -18.56 1.52
C SER A 81 -23.17 -17.43 2.42
N ASN A 82 -22.11 -16.75 2.00
CA ASN A 82 -21.50 -15.61 2.67
C ASN A 82 -21.57 -14.39 1.75
N ILE A 83 -22.00 -13.24 2.27
CA ILE A 83 -21.88 -11.94 1.60
C ILE A 83 -21.27 -10.97 2.60
N SER A 84 -20.20 -10.29 2.23
CA SER A 84 -19.49 -9.34 3.10
C SER A 84 -19.47 -7.93 2.53
N ASN A 85 -19.03 -6.97 3.37
CA ASN A 85 -18.92 -5.54 3.03
C ASN A 85 -20.25 -4.95 2.52
N ILE A 86 -21.34 -5.22 3.23
CA ILE A 86 -22.68 -4.74 2.89
C ILE A 86 -23.00 -3.47 3.70
N PHE A 87 -23.73 -2.53 3.08
CA PHE A 87 -24.18 -1.29 3.72
C PHE A 87 -25.71 -1.14 3.74
N SER A 88 -26.45 -1.95 2.97
CA SER A 88 -27.92 -1.98 2.92
C SER A 88 -28.44 -3.41 2.84
N VAL A 89 -29.57 -3.70 3.50
CA VAL A 89 -30.21 -5.03 3.42
C VAL A 89 -30.67 -5.39 2.01
N SER A 90 -31.11 -4.40 1.22
CA SER A 90 -31.53 -4.60 -0.18
C SER A 90 -30.43 -5.15 -1.08
N THR A 91 -29.16 -4.91 -0.72
CA THR A 91 -28.02 -5.47 -1.43
C THR A 91 -28.04 -7.00 -1.41
N VAL A 92 -28.50 -7.62 -0.32
CA VAL A 92 -28.60 -9.09 -0.22
C VAL A 92 -29.59 -9.61 -1.25
N ASP A 93 -30.81 -9.08 -1.25
CA ASP A 93 -31.87 -9.49 -2.19
C ASP A 93 -31.43 -9.28 -3.64
N ASN A 94 -30.80 -8.14 -3.92
CA ASN A 94 -30.25 -7.81 -5.23
C ASN A 94 -29.14 -8.76 -5.67
N CYS A 95 -28.34 -9.33 -4.75
CA CYS A 95 -27.34 -10.33 -5.12
C CYS A 95 -28.00 -11.64 -5.58
N PHE A 96 -29.06 -12.08 -4.90
CA PHE A 96 -29.76 -13.33 -5.23
C PHE A 96 -30.64 -13.22 -6.49
N SER A 97 -31.12 -12.03 -6.82
CA SER A 97 -31.90 -11.78 -8.05
C SER A 97 -31.05 -11.38 -9.26
N HIS A 98 -29.74 -11.16 -9.08
CA HIS A 98 -28.84 -10.73 -10.15
C HIS A 98 -28.57 -11.84 -11.17
N ASN A 99 -28.48 -11.48 -12.45
CA ASN A 99 -28.29 -12.43 -13.56
C ASN A 99 -26.81 -12.82 -13.83
N GLY A 100 -25.87 -12.23 -13.09
CA GLY A 100 -24.42 -12.48 -13.20
C GLY A 100 -23.70 -11.77 -14.34
N SER A 101 -24.34 -10.83 -15.01
CA SER A 101 -23.70 -10.04 -16.08
C SER A 101 -23.05 -8.76 -15.55
N GLY A 102 -21.96 -8.32 -16.18
CA GLY A 102 -21.28 -7.08 -15.84
C GLY A 102 -20.19 -7.24 -14.78
N ALA A 103 -19.64 -6.11 -14.33
CA ALA A 103 -18.57 -6.09 -13.32
C ALA A 103 -19.14 -6.11 -11.90
N VAL A 104 -18.45 -6.79 -10.99
CA VAL A 104 -18.83 -6.80 -9.57
C VAL A 104 -18.65 -5.38 -8.99
N PRO A 105 -19.67 -4.81 -8.31
CA PRO A 105 -19.55 -3.49 -7.70
C PRO A 105 -18.48 -3.49 -6.61
N GLY A 106 -17.76 -2.38 -6.46
CA GLY A 106 -16.72 -2.21 -5.45
C GLY A 106 -17.28 -1.99 -4.04
N ILE A 107 -16.40 -1.66 -3.08
CA ILE A 107 -16.84 -1.18 -1.75
C ILE A 107 -17.46 0.22 -1.86
N LYS A 108 -16.92 1.04 -2.77
CA LYS A 108 -17.44 2.35 -3.12
C LYS A 108 -17.68 2.43 -4.62
N ASN A 109 -18.71 3.17 -4.99
CA ASN A 109 -19.02 3.46 -6.39
C ASN A 109 -18.08 4.53 -6.96
N ASP A 110 -18.28 4.86 -8.23
CA ASP A 110 -17.40 5.80 -8.94
C ASP A 110 -17.54 7.25 -8.47
N GLU A 111 -18.66 7.59 -7.81
CA GLU A 111 -18.87 8.87 -7.12
C GLU A 111 -18.25 8.92 -5.72
N GLY A 112 -17.66 7.82 -5.24
CA GLY A 112 -17.02 7.72 -3.92
C GLY A 112 -17.98 7.45 -2.76
N ASN A 113 -19.25 7.17 -3.06
CA ASN A 113 -20.28 6.77 -2.10
C ASN A 113 -20.17 5.26 -1.80
N TRP A 114 -20.71 4.82 -0.66
CA TRP A 114 -20.81 3.39 -0.34
C TRP A 114 -21.69 2.69 -1.36
N ASP A 115 -21.19 1.59 -1.94
CA ASP A 115 -21.92 0.89 -3.00
C ASP A 115 -22.96 -0.07 -2.42
N ILE A 116 -24.22 0.12 -2.80
CA ILE A 116 -25.36 -0.68 -2.34
C ILE A 116 -25.88 -1.64 -3.42
N LEU A 117 -25.25 -1.69 -4.60
CA LEU A 117 -25.62 -2.60 -5.67
C LEU A 117 -25.27 -4.05 -5.31
N GLY A 118 -26.19 -4.95 -5.69
CA GLY A 118 -25.99 -6.40 -5.57
C GLY A 118 -25.39 -6.98 -6.86
N HIS A 119 -24.72 -8.12 -6.73
CA HIS A 119 -24.24 -8.91 -7.86
C HIS A 119 -24.12 -10.37 -7.43
N SER A 120 -24.44 -11.33 -8.30
CA SER A 120 -24.43 -12.77 -7.98
C SER A 120 -23.06 -13.24 -7.48
N ASN A 121 -21.97 -12.77 -8.10
CA ASN A 121 -20.59 -13.07 -7.67
C ASN A 121 -20.20 -12.48 -6.30
N ARG A 122 -21.03 -11.66 -5.65
CA ARG A 122 -20.84 -11.29 -4.24
C ARG A 122 -21.24 -12.42 -3.28
N ILE A 123 -22.01 -13.40 -3.75
CA ILE A 123 -22.41 -14.58 -2.98
C ILE A 123 -21.24 -15.56 -2.99
N VAL A 124 -20.50 -15.61 -1.89
CA VAL A 124 -19.39 -16.54 -1.70
C VAL A 124 -19.90 -17.82 -1.03
N THR A 125 -19.78 -18.95 -1.72
CA THR A 125 -20.11 -20.26 -1.15
C THR A 125 -18.92 -20.80 -0.35
N VAL A 126 -19.06 -20.88 0.98
CA VAL A 126 -18.01 -21.35 1.88
C VAL A 126 -18.24 -22.81 2.23
N ASN A 127 -17.35 -23.69 1.76
CA ASN A 127 -17.35 -25.12 2.05
C ASN A 127 -16.15 -25.52 2.94
N ILE A 128 -15.93 -26.82 3.18
CA ILE A 128 -14.83 -27.29 4.03
C ILE A 128 -13.46 -26.97 3.44
N ASP A 129 -13.30 -27.05 2.11
CA ASP A 129 -12.04 -26.76 1.42
C ASP A 129 -11.71 -25.26 1.54
N MET A 130 -12.72 -24.40 1.40
CA MET A 130 -12.61 -22.96 1.62
C MET A 130 -12.15 -22.63 3.04
N LEU A 131 -12.75 -23.28 4.04
CA LEU A 131 -12.33 -23.10 5.42
C LEU A 131 -10.91 -23.63 5.67
N LYS A 132 -10.50 -24.69 4.98
CA LYS A 132 -9.11 -25.18 5.02
C LYS A 132 -8.14 -24.14 4.46
N THR A 133 -8.49 -23.49 3.35
CA THR A 133 -7.73 -22.35 2.79
C THR A 133 -7.65 -21.19 3.79
N PHE A 134 -8.75 -20.84 4.47
CA PHE A 134 -8.72 -19.77 5.48
C PHE A 134 -7.86 -20.11 6.70
N ALA A 135 -7.95 -21.34 7.21
CA ALA A 135 -7.09 -21.80 8.29
C ALA A 135 -5.61 -21.71 7.90
N LEU A 136 -5.27 -22.12 6.68
CA LEU A 136 -3.89 -22.08 6.17
C LEU A 136 -3.35 -20.65 6.06
N LEU A 137 -4.18 -19.69 5.65
CA LEU A 137 -3.75 -18.31 5.42
C LEU A 137 -3.70 -17.47 6.69
N TYR A 138 -4.67 -17.64 7.59
CA TYR A 138 -4.91 -16.68 8.65
C TYR A 138 -4.61 -17.23 10.03
N ASP A 139 -4.77 -18.54 10.26
CA ASP A 139 -4.68 -19.20 11.55
C ASP A 139 -3.33 -19.89 11.79
N GLU A 140 -3.12 -20.38 13.01
CA GLU A 140 -1.92 -21.12 13.36
C GLU A 140 -1.83 -22.44 12.58
N ALA A 141 -0.60 -22.84 12.25
CA ALA A 141 -0.35 -24.08 11.52
C ALA A 141 -0.99 -25.29 12.23
N GLY A 142 -1.76 -26.08 11.49
CA GLY A 142 -2.48 -27.24 12.02
C GLY A 142 -3.90 -26.94 12.53
N THR A 143 -4.37 -25.68 12.48
CA THR A 143 -5.76 -25.34 12.83
C THR A 143 -6.74 -26.15 11.96
N PRO A 144 -7.70 -26.89 12.56
CA PRO A 144 -8.71 -27.61 11.78
C PRO A 144 -9.60 -26.66 10.99
N ALA A 145 -9.99 -27.04 9.76
CA ALA A 145 -10.81 -26.20 8.88
C ALA A 145 -12.09 -25.67 9.57
N LEU A 146 -12.79 -26.50 10.33
CA LEU A 146 -13.99 -26.08 11.07
C LEU A 146 -13.75 -25.05 12.18
N GLN A 147 -12.50 -24.79 12.55
CA GLN A 147 -12.11 -23.77 13.53
C GLN A 147 -11.54 -22.51 12.87
N ALA A 148 -11.39 -22.50 11.54
CA ALA A 148 -10.84 -21.39 10.78
C ALA A 148 -11.61 -20.08 11.07
N ARG A 149 -10.93 -18.94 11.09
CA ARG A 149 -11.62 -17.64 11.07
C ARG A 149 -12.25 -17.39 9.69
N LEU A 150 -13.34 -16.61 9.67
CA LEU A 150 -14.01 -16.22 8.43
C LEU A 150 -13.58 -14.81 8.01
N PRO A 151 -12.75 -14.64 6.97
CA PRO A 151 -12.39 -13.33 6.44
C PRO A 151 -13.57 -12.67 5.70
N ALA A 152 -13.57 -11.33 5.68
CA ALA A 152 -14.55 -10.54 4.92
C ALA A 152 -14.16 -10.47 3.44
N ILE A 153 -14.66 -11.40 2.63
CA ILE A 153 -14.37 -11.48 1.19
C ILE A 153 -15.52 -10.85 0.40
N HIS A 154 -15.18 -9.90 -0.47
CA HIS A 154 -16.18 -9.09 -1.19
C HIS A 154 -16.85 -9.85 -2.35
N SER A 155 -16.11 -10.72 -3.04
CA SER A 155 -16.59 -11.42 -4.23
C SER A 155 -15.87 -12.75 -4.47
N GLN A 156 -16.45 -13.59 -5.33
CA GLN A 156 -15.90 -14.89 -5.71
C GLN A 156 -14.53 -14.78 -6.40
N GLU A 157 -14.28 -13.75 -7.20
CA GLU A 157 -13.00 -13.57 -7.90
C GLU A 157 -11.83 -13.41 -6.93
N LEU A 158 -12.06 -12.78 -5.77
CA LEU A 158 -11.04 -12.61 -4.73
C LEU A 158 -10.71 -13.92 -4.00
N ILE A 159 -11.56 -14.94 -4.10
CA ILE A 159 -11.31 -16.26 -3.53
C ILE A 159 -10.17 -16.96 -4.27
N SER A 160 -10.22 -16.98 -5.60
CA SER A 160 -9.17 -17.54 -6.44
C SER A 160 -7.80 -16.93 -6.10
N VAL A 161 -7.76 -15.63 -5.83
CA VAL A 161 -6.55 -14.94 -5.36
C VAL A 161 -6.06 -15.49 -4.01
N LEU A 162 -6.94 -15.69 -3.03
CA LEU A 162 -6.57 -16.26 -1.74
C LEU A 162 -6.07 -17.70 -1.87
N GLU A 163 -6.70 -18.52 -2.72
CA GLU A 163 -6.24 -19.88 -3.01
C GLU A 163 -4.84 -19.87 -3.62
N LYS A 164 -4.55 -18.94 -4.54
CA LYS A 164 -3.21 -18.76 -5.10
C LYS A 164 -2.18 -18.33 -4.06
N PHE A 165 -2.54 -17.46 -3.11
CA PHE A 165 -1.66 -17.15 -1.97
C PHE A 165 -1.41 -18.36 -1.10
N ALA A 166 -2.43 -19.18 -0.86
CA ALA A 166 -2.34 -20.38 -0.02
C ALA A 166 -1.47 -21.45 -0.67
N ALA A 167 -1.54 -21.58 -2.00
CA ALA A 167 -0.77 -22.53 -2.81
C ALA A 167 0.71 -22.15 -2.99
N GLN A 168 1.13 -20.95 -2.61
CA GLN A 168 2.53 -20.54 -2.74
C GLN A 168 3.46 -21.47 -1.93
N PRO A 169 4.50 -22.04 -2.56
CA PRO A 169 5.33 -23.06 -1.94
C PRO A 169 6.31 -22.50 -0.91
N LYS A 170 6.61 -21.20 -1.00
CA LYS A 170 7.58 -20.51 -0.16
C LYS A 170 6.99 -19.22 0.40
N ARG A 171 7.26 -18.98 1.68
CA ARG A 171 6.88 -17.81 2.47
C ARG A 171 8.10 -17.21 3.14
N LEU A 172 7.99 -15.98 3.62
CA LEU A 172 9.05 -15.38 4.44
C LEU A 172 9.35 -16.25 5.68
N GLY A 173 8.31 -16.88 6.24
CA GLY A 173 8.42 -17.77 7.40
C GLY A 173 9.31 -18.99 7.18
N ASP A 174 9.57 -19.39 5.94
CA ASP A 174 10.43 -20.53 5.61
C ASP A 174 11.92 -20.20 5.70
N LEU A 175 12.29 -18.92 5.74
CA LEU A 175 13.66 -18.43 5.96
C LEU A 175 14.03 -18.39 7.45
N LYS A 176 13.63 -19.42 8.21
CA LYS A 176 13.76 -19.43 9.69
C LYS A 176 15.22 -19.26 10.10
N GLY A 177 15.46 -18.32 11.03
CA GLY A 177 16.80 -18.02 11.52
C GLY A 177 17.57 -17.00 10.67
N GLU A 178 17.03 -16.56 9.54
CA GLU A 178 17.66 -15.55 8.66
C GLU A 178 17.01 -14.16 8.76
N TYR A 179 16.06 -13.99 9.69
CA TYR A 179 15.42 -12.70 9.94
C TYR A 179 15.13 -12.47 11.42
N TYR A 180 15.11 -11.20 11.82
CA TYR A 180 14.82 -10.77 13.18
C TYR A 180 14.04 -9.45 13.17
N SER A 181 12.88 -9.44 13.82
CA SER A 181 12.01 -8.26 13.88
C SER A 181 11.98 -7.64 15.27
N THR A 182 11.91 -6.31 15.32
CA THR A 182 11.87 -5.56 16.57
C THR A 182 11.05 -4.27 16.43
N VAL A 183 10.44 -3.85 17.54
CA VAL A 183 9.87 -2.48 17.69
C VAL A 183 10.93 -1.45 18.07
N MET A 184 12.17 -1.93 18.33
CA MET A 184 13.32 -1.18 18.81
C MET A 184 13.01 -0.45 20.12
N PHE A 185 12.69 0.85 20.07
CA PHE A 185 12.40 1.63 21.28
C PHE A 185 10.91 1.89 21.44
N ASP A 186 10.36 1.57 22.61
CA ASP A 186 9.07 2.12 23.00
C ASP A 186 9.22 3.62 23.26
N GLU A 187 8.47 4.45 22.53
CA GLU A 187 8.59 5.92 22.57
C GLU A 187 8.49 6.48 24.00
N THR A 188 7.59 5.94 24.83
CA THR A 188 7.34 6.47 26.17
C THR A 188 8.43 6.02 27.13
N TYR A 189 8.76 4.74 27.10
CA TYR A 189 9.79 4.18 27.99
C TYR A 189 11.17 4.75 27.68
N ALA A 190 11.54 4.82 26.40
CA ALA A 190 12.86 5.27 25.95
C ALA A 190 13.11 6.76 26.19
N GLN A 191 12.04 7.57 26.32
CA GLN A 191 12.16 8.95 26.80
C GLN A 191 12.35 9.00 28.32
N ARG A 192 11.60 8.17 29.05
CA ARG A 192 11.65 8.13 30.51
C ARG A 192 13.00 7.63 31.05
N ASP A 193 13.62 6.67 30.38
CA ASP A 193 14.91 6.09 30.79
C ASP A 193 16.14 6.82 30.21
N GLY A 194 15.92 7.92 29.49
CA GLY A 194 16.97 8.74 28.89
C GLY A 194 17.66 8.12 27.67
N THR A 195 17.09 7.10 27.03
CA THR A 195 17.64 6.56 25.77
C THR A 195 17.53 7.58 24.65
N ILE A 196 16.35 8.19 24.51
CA ILE A 196 16.04 9.24 23.54
C ILE A 196 15.41 10.44 24.25
N LYS A 197 15.42 11.61 23.61
CA LYS A 197 14.66 12.78 24.04
C LYS A 197 13.97 13.42 22.86
N ARG A 198 12.81 14.03 23.11
CA ARG A 198 12.12 14.82 22.08
C ARG A 198 12.82 16.15 21.88
N GLN A 199 13.45 16.32 20.72
CA GLN A 199 14.10 17.56 20.31
C GLN A 199 14.09 17.63 18.78
N THR A 200 13.25 18.50 18.23
CA THR A 200 13.10 18.61 16.78
C THR A 200 14.29 19.31 16.13
N ARG A 201 15.05 18.60 15.30
CA ARG A 201 16.21 19.13 14.56
C ARG A 201 16.54 18.26 13.36
N PHE A 202 17.33 18.79 12.42
CA PHE A 202 18.00 17.96 11.41
C PHE A 202 18.96 16.99 12.09
N ALA A 203 18.97 15.73 11.65
CA ALA A 203 19.99 14.78 12.06
C ALA A 203 21.32 15.15 11.40
N GLU A 204 22.40 15.24 12.18
CA GLU A 204 23.75 15.53 11.65
C GLU A 204 24.42 14.26 11.12
N SER A 205 24.00 13.10 11.62
CA SER A 205 24.47 11.79 11.18
C SER A 205 23.33 10.77 11.28
N PRO A 206 23.42 9.64 10.56
CA PRO A 206 22.42 8.56 10.64
C PRO A 206 22.18 8.04 12.08
N GLU A 207 23.21 8.02 12.94
CA GLU A 207 23.12 7.58 14.34
C GLU A 207 22.24 8.50 15.20
N GLN A 208 22.13 9.78 14.83
CA GLN A 208 21.25 10.72 15.52
C GLN A 208 19.81 10.64 15.04
N TRP A 209 19.56 10.00 13.90
CA TRP A 209 18.23 9.90 13.33
C TRP A 209 17.42 8.79 14.02
N VAL A 210 16.43 9.18 14.81
CA VAL A 210 15.39 8.28 15.31
C VAL A 210 14.14 8.42 14.45
N LEU A 211 13.89 7.41 13.62
CA LEU A 211 12.78 7.38 12.68
C LEU A 211 11.42 7.14 13.37
N SER A 212 10.42 7.82 12.85
CA SER A 212 8.99 7.67 13.17
C SER A 212 8.13 7.52 11.92
N GLY A 213 6.89 7.03 12.07
CA GLY A 213 6.00 6.68 10.96
C GLY A 213 5.84 7.70 9.81
N PRO A 214 5.71 9.01 10.07
CA PRO A 214 5.56 10.00 8.99
C PRO A 214 6.76 10.13 8.04
N HIS A 215 7.97 9.74 8.47
CA HIS A 215 9.17 9.91 7.64
C HIS A 215 9.12 9.14 6.34
N PHE A 216 8.38 8.03 6.29
CA PHE A 216 8.32 7.17 5.11
C PHE A 216 6.89 6.85 4.68
N PHE A 217 6.77 6.48 3.41
CA PHE A 217 5.59 5.89 2.80
C PHE A 217 6.02 4.71 1.91
N VAL A 218 5.09 4.11 1.17
CA VAL A 218 5.37 2.96 0.29
C VAL A 218 6.52 3.31 -0.66
N GLY A 219 7.63 2.56 -0.57
CA GLY A 219 8.81 2.74 -1.42
C GLY A 219 9.46 4.12 -1.32
N THR A 220 9.14 4.91 -0.30
CA THR A 220 9.58 6.31 -0.17
C THR A 220 10.16 6.54 1.23
N PRO A 221 11.47 6.33 1.44
CA PRO A 221 12.09 6.48 2.75
C PRO A 221 12.18 7.93 3.23
N PHE A 222 12.14 8.90 2.30
CA PHE A 222 12.07 10.33 2.57
C PHE A 222 10.72 10.88 2.09
N TYR A 223 9.64 10.59 2.82
CA TYR A 223 8.28 11.02 2.48
C TYR A 223 7.93 12.39 3.07
N LYS A 224 8.04 12.52 4.40
CA LYS A 224 7.77 13.78 5.10
C LYS A 224 8.85 14.07 6.14
N THR A 225 9.04 15.34 6.43
CA THR A 225 9.92 15.80 7.50
C THR A 225 9.14 16.65 8.50
N PRO A 226 9.39 16.54 9.82
CA PRO A 226 8.84 17.47 10.79
C PRO A 226 9.15 18.93 10.45
N ARG A 227 8.21 19.82 10.73
CA ARG A 227 8.48 21.27 10.80
C ARG A 227 9.43 21.57 11.95
N ALA A 228 10.16 22.68 11.88
CA ALA A 228 10.98 23.15 13.00
C ALA A 228 10.21 23.20 14.34
N ILE A 229 8.92 23.59 14.29
CA ILE A 229 7.99 23.53 15.42
C ILE A 229 6.97 22.41 15.19
N CYS A 230 7.20 21.25 15.80
CA CYS A 230 6.36 20.05 15.64
C CYS A 230 5.58 19.70 16.92
N THR A 231 4.51 20.44 17.19
CA THR A 231 3.60 20.22 18.33
C THR A 231 2.40 19.34 17.98
N GLU A 232 1.95 19.36 16.72
CA GLU A 232 0.76 18.65 16.26
C GLU A 232 1.08 17.52 15.29
N LYS A 233 0.16 16.55 15.17
CA LYS A 233 0.30 15.39 14.26
C LYS A 233 0.43 15.79 12.78
N GLY A 234 -0.08 16.97 12.42
CA GLY A 234 -0.03 17.52 11.07
C GLY A 234 1.18 18.42 10.77
N HIS A 235 2.08 18.67 11.72
CA HIS A 235 3.25 19.54 11.54
C HIS A 235 4.39 18.84 10.80
N TYR A 236 4.09 18.34 9.62
CA TYR A 236 5.00 17.66 8.72
C TYR A 236 4.83 18.21 7.31
N ASP A 237 5.94 18.46 6.63
CA ASP A 237 5.94 18.90 5.24
C ASP A 237 6.42 17.77 4.33
N ILE A 238 5.92 17.76 3.10
CA ILE A 238 6.25 16.75 2.08
C ILE A 238 7.56 17.12 1.44
N LEU A 239 8.43 16.13 1.24
CA LEU A 239 9.73 16.32 0.63
C LEU A 239 9.63 16.34 -0.89
N ASP A 240 10.22 17.35 -1.52
CA ASP A 240 10.40 17.41 -2.97
C ASP A 240 11.66 16.63 -3.36
N LEU A 241 11.47 15.38 -3.76
CA LEU A 241 12.57 14.44 -4.02
C LEU A 241 13.52 14.89 -5.12
N THR A 242 13.06 15.74 -6.04
CA THR A 242 13.86 16.25 -7.17
C THR A 242 14.90 17.28 -6.77
N ASP A 243 14.75 17.84 -5.56
CA ASP A 243 15.55 18.95 -5.02
C ASP A 243 16.29 18.51 -3.74
N LEU A 244 16.20 17.23 -3.37
CA LEU A 244 16.92 16.68 -2.23
C LEU A 244 18.42 16.53 -2.55
N PRO A 245 19.31 17.02 -1.65
CA PRO A 245 20.75 16.74 -1.72
C PRO A 245 21.06 15.24 -1.68
N ALA A 246 22.22 14.86 -2.24
CA ALA A 246 22.67 13.48 -2.29
C ALA A 246 22.96 12.89 -0.90
N ASP A 247 23.27 13.72 0.09
CA ASP A 247 23.60 13.39 1.48
C ASP A 247 22.47 13.75 2.46
N TYR A 248 21.26 14.00 1.95
CA TYR A 248 20.14 14.45 2.77
C TYR A 248 19.81 13.51 3.94
N LEU A 249 19.66 14.11 5.13
CA LEU A 249 19.06 13.51 6.32
C LEU A 249 17.89 14.38 6.80
N PRO A 250 16.75 13.78 7.19
CA PRO A 250 15.57 14.54 7.55
C PRO A 250 15.68 15.18 8.95
N ARG A 251 14.76 16.10 9.24
CA ARG A 251 14.47 16.42 10.64
C ARG A 251 13.92 15.20 11.33
N THR A 252 14.23 15.06 12.61
CA THR A 252 13.58 14.11 13.50
C THR A 252 13.06 14.83 14.73
N ASN A 253 11.99 14.29 15.32
CA ASN A 253 11.49 14.75 16.61
C ASN A 253 12.24 14.13 17.79
N TYR A 254 13.02 13.07 17.58
CA TYR A 254 13.70 12.36 18.66
C TYR A 254 15.18 12.16 18.30
N ILE A 255 16.04 12.39 19.29
CA ILE A 255 17.49 12.15 19.18
C ILE A 255 17.96 11.31 20.39
N PRO A 256 19.10 10.62 20.29
CA PRO A 256 19.73 9.99 21.45
C PRO A 256 19.92 10.97 22.62
N ALA A 257 19.69 10.50 23.84
CA ALA A 257 19.78 11.30 25.07
C ALA A 257 20.81 10.78 26.10
N CYS A 258 21.57 9.76 25.72
CA CYS A 258 22.70 9.20 26.45
C CYS A 258 23.96 9.22 25.57
N ASP A 259 25.12 8.88 26.14
CA ASP A 259 26.34 8.74 25.36
C ASP A 259 26.24 7.60 24.32
N ALA A 260 27.13 7.62 23.33
CA ALA A 260 27.09 6.66 22.22
C ALA A 260 27.28 5.21 22.67
N ALA A 261 28.07 4.95 23.72
CA ALA A 261 28.31 3.59 24.20
C ALA A 261 27.05 3.02 24.87
N GLU A 262 26.40 3.83 25.71
CA GLU A 262 25.15 3.45 26.37
C GLU A 262 24.00 3.32 25.38
N TYR A 263 23.88 4.24 24.40
CA TYR A 263 22.89 4.12 23.34
C TYR A 263 23.09 2.81 22.56
N ASN A 264 24.32 2.52 22.14
CA ASN A 264 24.68 1.31 21.42
C ASN A 264 24.47 0.03 22.24
N ARG A 265 24.59 0.09 23.58
CA ARG A 265 24.29 -1.03 24.48
C ARG A 265 22.79 -1.33 24.52
N ARG A 266 21.93 -0.31 24.39
CA ARG A 266 20.47 -0.44 24.42
C ARG A 266 19.86 -0.88 23.08
N ILE A 267 20.62 -0.83 21.99
CA ILE A 267 20.16 -1.30 20.67
C ILE A 267 20.07 -2.83 20.68
N PRO A 268 18.92 -3.42 20.26
CA PRO A 268 18.79 -4.86 20.12
C PRO A 268 19.84 -5.45 19.17
N ARG A 269 20.30 -6.67 19.44
CA ARG A 269 21.18 -7.44 18.55
C ARG A 269 20.39 -8.55 17.87
N VAL A 270 20.84 -8.94 16.68
CA VAL A 270 20.29 -10.12 15.99
C VAL A 270 20.62 -11.40 16.78
N PRO A 271 19.85 -12.50 16.61
CA PRO A 271 20.10 -13.75 17.33
C PRO A 271 21.17 -14.65 16.67
N TRP A 272 21.89 -14.17 15.66
CA TRP A 272 22.94 -14.91 14.95
C TRP A 272 24.26 -14.14 14.91
N ILE A 273 25.35 -14.84 14.59
CA ILE A 273 26.67 -14.25 14.36
C ILE A 273 26.93 -14.29 12.85
N ASP A 274 27.32 -13.15 12.28
CA ASP A 274 27.69 -13.08 10.86
C ASP A 274 29.05 -13.74 10.61
N GLU A 275 29.28 -14.15 9.37
CA GLU A 275 30.56 -14.73 8.98
C GLU A 275 31.69 -13.71 9.22
N GLY A 276 32.75 -14.16 9.89
CA GLY A 276 33.90 -13.33 10.25
C GLY A 276 33.71 -12.47 11.52
N GLU A 277 32.55 -12.52 12.16
CA GLU A 277 32.28 -11.79 13.40
C GLU A 277 32.39 -12.69 14.64
N THR A 278 32.71 -12.11 15.79
CA THR A 278 32.79 -12.83 17.08
C THR A 278 31.56 -12.63 17.96
N GLU A 279 30.75 -11.61 17.68
CA GLU A 279 29.53 -11.31 18.43
C GLU A 279 28.36 -10.96 17.50
N PRO A 280 27.10 -11.20 17.92
CA PRO A 280 25.94 -10.81 17.12
C PRO A 280 25.87 -9.30 16.91
N LYS A 281 25.76 -8.82 15.68
CA LYS A 281 25.69 -7.37 15.39
C LYS A 281 24.39 -6.75 15.90
N ARG A 282 24.44 -5.44 16.16
CA ARG A 282 23.25 -4.64 16.47
C ARG A 282 22.36 -4.56 15.24
N VAL A 283 21.05 -4.48 15.44
CA VAL A 283 20.10 -4.34 14.34
C VAL A 283 20.40 -3.10 13.50
N THR A 284 20.94 -2.02 14.09
CA THR A 284 21.32 -0.78 13.40
C THR A 284 22.47 -0.95 12.41
N GLU A 285 23.28 -2.00 12.52
CA GLU A 285 24.42 -2.25 11.62
C GLU A 285 23.99 -2.81 10.25
N TYR A 286 22.71 -3.14 10.09
CA TYR A 286 22.12 -3.66 8.85
C TYR A 286 21.28 -2.61 8.12
N TYR A 287 21.01 -2.83 6.83
CA TYR A 287 19.80 -2.29 6.22
C TYR A 287 18.60 -3.09 6.72
N ARG A 288 17.47 -2.43 6.96
CA ARG A 288 16.29 -3.10 7.55
C ARG A 288 15.05 -2.85 6.73
N PHE A 289 14.25 -3.88 6.54
CA PHE A 289 12.87 -3.68 6.13
C PHE A 289 12.16 -2.93 7.25
N VAL A 290 11.41 -1.88 6.95
CA VAL A 290 10.60 -1.17 7.93
C VAL A 290 9.18 -1.03 7.44
N ASN A 291 8.22 -1.30 8.32
CA ASN A 291 6.81 -1.03 8.07
C ASN A 291 6.20 -0.17 9.17
N ARG A 292 5.14 0.56 8.85
CA ARG A 292 4.31 1.19 9.90
C ARG A 292 3.63 0.09 10.71
N ARG A 293 3.65 0.23 12.03
CA ARG A 293 2.95 -0.70 12.92
C ARG A 293 1.45 -0.58 12.72
N MET A 294 0.90 0.61 12.91
CA MET A 294 -0.53 0.89 12.80
C MET A 294 -0.90 1.36 11.40
N PHE A 295 -2.01 0.86 10.87
CA PHE A 295 -2.54 1.26 9.57
C PHE A 295 -4.07 1.23 9.55
N GLY A 296 -4.67 2.02 8.65
CA GLY A 296 -6.11 1.97 8.40
C GLY A 296 -6.41 1.04 7.23
N ALA A 297 -7.27 0.04 7.43
CA ALA A 297 -7.74 -0.83 6.35
C ALA A 297 -8.49 -0.05 5.25
N SER A 298 -9.08 1.09 5.58
CA SER A 298 -9.75 2.01 4.66
C SER A 298 -8.86 3.15 4.14
N SER A 299 -7.57 3.16 4.48
CA SER A 299 -6.61 4.14 3.96
C SER A 299 -6.24 3.82 2.50
N GLU A 300 -5.65 4.81 1.82
CA GLU A 300 -5.12 4.68 0.45
C GLU A 300 -4.23 3.44 0.30
N ARG A 301 -3.32 3.25 1.26
CA ARG A 301 -2.43 2.09 1.39
C ARG A 301 -2.49 1.60 2.83
N SER A 302 -2.45 0.28 3.04
CA SER A 302 -2.39 -0.33 4.37
C SER A 302 -1.00 -0.91 4.66
N PHE A 303 -0.35 -1.50 3.67
CA PHE A 303 1.03 -1.99 3.82
C PHE A 303 2.02 -0.88 3.46
N ILE A 304 2.35 -0.05 4.45
CA ILE A 304 3.29 1.07 4.29
C ILE A 304 4.67 0.62 4.73
N SER A 305 5.58 0.44 3.77
CA SER A 305 6.93 -0.10 3.98
C SER A 305 8.00 0.57 3.11
N THR A 306 9.26 0.44 3.54
CA THR A 306 10.46 0.84 2.79
C THR A 306 11.70 0.14 3.39
N ILE A 307 12.91 0.50 2.93
CA ILE A 307 14.18 0.08 3.54
C ILE A 307 14.76 1.23 4.37
N MET A 308 15.00 0.97 5.64
CA MET A 308 15.69 1.86 6.57
C MET A 308 17.20 1.70 6.42
N PRO A 309 17.97 2.81 6.40
CA PRO A 309 19.42 2.72 6.28
C PRO A 309 20.09 2.22 7.57
N LYS A 310 21.37 1.86 7.45
CA LYS A 310 22.24 1.55 8.59
C LYS A 310 22.31 2.73 9.57
N CYS A 311 22.68 2.45 10.81
CA CYS A 311 22.86 3.36 11.93
C CYS A 311 21.58 4.06 12.46
N VAL A 312 20.48 4.07 11.70
CA VAL A 312 19.23 4.74 12.08
C VAL A 312 18.44 3.97 13.14
N GLY A 313 18.07 4.64 14.23
CA GLY A 313 17.14 4.11 15.22
C GLY A 313 15.68 4.34 14.84
N HIS A 314 14.72 3.68 15.51
CA HIS A 314 13.30 4.00 15.35
C HIS A 314 12.51 3.78 16.64
N ILE A 315 11.35 4.44 16.71
CA ILE A 315 10.37 4.21 17.77
C ILE A 315 9.30 3.18 17.35
N ASN A 316 8.57 2.66 18.33
CA ASN A 316 7.52 1.64 18.22
C ASN A 316 6.30 2.02 17.34
N THR A 317 6.26 3.21 16.74
CA THR A 317 5.30 3.52 15.65
C THR A 317 5.63 2.80 14.34
N ALA A 318 6.87 2.32 14.23
CA ALA A 318 7.36 1.46 13.17
C ALA A 318 7.84 0.12 13.74
N VAL A 319 7.88 -0.88 12.88
CA VAL A 319 8.50 -2.18 13.14
C VAL A 319 9.57 -2.38 12.09
N SER A 320 10.76 -2.78 12.51
CA SER A 320 11.83 -3.12 11.58
C SER A 320 12.14 -4.61 11.64
N THR A 321 12.56 -5.15 10.50
CA THR A 321 12.98 -6.54 10.33
C THR A 321 14.34 -6.53 9.64
N VAL A 322 15.35 -7.04 10.33
CA VAL A 322 16.63 -7.41 9.70
C VAL A 322 16.37 -8.68 8.92
N ILE A 323 16.73 -8.68 7.64
CA ILE A 323 16.76 -9.87 6.78
C ILE A 323 18.23 -10.03 6.39
N ARG A 324 18.80 -11.22 6.67
CA ARG A 324 20.25 -11.46 6.59
C ARG A 324 20.79 -11.30 5.17
N ASP A 325 20.08 -11.85 4.19
CA ASP A 325 20.42 -11.67 2.78
C ASP A 325 19.81 -10.36 2.24
N VAL A 326 20.69 -9.49 1.75
CA VAL A 326 20.33 -8.19 1.18
C VAL A 326 19.48 -8.32 -0.09
N ASN A 327 19.70 -9.33 -0.93
CA ASN A 327 18.86 -9.57 -2.10
C ASN A 327 17.44 -9.96 -1.69
N VAL A 328 17.31 -10.79 -0.65
CA VAL A 328 16.01 -11.14 -0.06
C VAL A 328 15.35 -9.90 0.53
N LEU A 329 16.10 -9.05 1.25
CA LEU A 329 15.61 -7.78 1.79
C LEU A 329 15.01 -6.88 0.70
N VAL A 330 15.78 -6.62 -0.36
CA VAL A 330 15.34 -5.74 -1.46
C VAL A 330 14.14 -6.34 -2.17
N ASN A 331 14.20 -7.63 -2.51
CA ASN A 331 13.10 -8.30 -3.21
C ASN A 331 11.81 -8.30 -2.36
N PHE A 332 11.87 -8.74 -1.10
CA PHE A 332 10.71 -8.75 -0.21
C PHE A 332 10.13 -7.36 0.02
N THR A 333 10.98 -6.34 0.14
CA THR A 333 10.53 -4.94 0.22
C THR A 333 9.75 -4.56 -1.03
N GLY A 334 10.23 -4.92 -2.23
CA GLY A 334 9.52 -4.71 -3.48
C GLY A 334 8.17 -5.41 -3.54
N LEU A 335 8.11 -6.68 -3.14
CA LEU A 335 6.86 -7.43 -3.04
C LEU A 335 5.84 -6.69 -2.16
N SER A 336 6.28 -6.18 -1.00
CA SER A 336 5.44 -5.46 -0.04
C SER A 336 4.90 -4.11 -0.57
N HIS A 337 5.54 -3.53 -1.59
CA HIS A 337 5.07 -2.28 -2.19
C HIS A 337 3.86 -2.48 -3.10
N SER A 338 3.55 -3.73 -3.50
CA SER A 338 2.44 -4.03 -4.38
C SER A 338 1.07 -3.91 -3.70
N ILE A 339 0.04 -3.56 -4.47
CA ILE A 339 -1.35 -3.64 -4.02
C ILE A 339 -1.81 -5.08 -3.80
N VAL A 340 -1.11 -6.07 -4.37
CA VAL A 340 -1.37 -7.50 -4.17
C VAL A 340 -1.00 -7.91 -2.74
N TYR A 341 0.17 -7.51 -2.25
CA TYR A 341 0.58 -7.75 -0.86
C TYR A 341 -0.23 -6.89 0.12
N ASP A 342 -0.55 -5.65 -0.27
CA ASP A 342 -1.43 -4.78 0.53
C ASP A 342 -2.84 -5.38 0.64
N PHE A 343 -3.37 -5.99 -0.42
CA PHE A 343 -4.62 -6.76 -0.38
C PHE A 343 -4.53 -7.95 0.56
N PHE A 344 -3.45 -8.74 0.51
CA PHE A 344 -3.27 -9.84 1.44
C PHE A 344 -3.25 -9.36 2.90
N LEU A 345 -2.61 -8.22 3.18
CA LEU A 345 -2.67 -7.61 4.52
C LEU A 345 -4.10 -7.19 4.90
N LYS A 346 -4.82 -6.50 4.00
CA LYS A 346 -6.21 -6.07 4.24
C LYS A 346 -7.15 -7.25 4.47
N SER A 347 -6.97 -8.38 3.78
CA SER A 347 -7.81 -9.56 3.92
C SER A 347 -7.69 -10.23 5.29
N THR A 348 -6.58 -9.99 6.02
CA THR A 348 -6.43 -10.45 7.41
C THR A 348 -7.34 -9.73 8.41
N GLY A 349 -7.88 -8.56 8.05
CA GLY A 349 -8.71 -7.72 8.92
C GLY A 349 -7.97 -7.04 10.08
N LYS A 350 -6.63 -7.10 10.12
CA LYS A 350 -5.81 -6.49 11.18
C LYS A 350 -5.67 -4.97 10.99
N SER A 351 -5.36 -4.26 12.07
CA SER A 351 -5.00 -2.83 12.09
C SER A 351 -3.54 -2.56 12.46
N ASP A 352 -2.84 -3.62 12.89
CA ASP A 352 -1.46 -3.58 13.34
C ASP A 352 -0.64 -4.67 12.63
N LEU A 353 0.57 -4.32 12.21
CA LEU A 353 1.53 -5.19 11.52
C LEU A 353 2.86 -5.21 12.28
N TYR A 354 3.11 -6.33 12.94
CA TYR A 354 4.37 -6.71 13.58
C TYR A 354 5.10 -7.78 12.75
N GLY A 355 6.36 -8.02 13.08
CA GLY A 355 7.22 -8.95 12.35
C GLY A 355 6.71 -10.40 12.29
N ASN A 356 6.07 -10.87 13.36
CA ASN A 356 5.52 -12.24 13.40
C ASN A 356 4.36 -12.46 12.42
N GLN A 357 3.73 -11.41 11.88
CA GLN A 357 2.75 -11.57 10.81
C GLN A 357 3.39 -11.62 9.41
N LEU A 358 4.61 -11.08 9.25
CA LEU A 358 5.31 -11.10 7.96
C LEU A 358 5.61 -12.53 7.50
N ILE A 359 5.73 -13.49 8.42
CA ILE A 359 6.05 -14.89 8.13
C ILE A 359 5.04 -15.58 7.21
N ALA A 360 3.78 -15.12 7.20
CA ALA A 360 2.72 -15.71 6.37
C ALA A 360 2.74 -15.21 4.92
N PHE A 361 3.45 -14.11 4.65
CA PHE A 361 3.51 -13.54 3.31
C PHE A 361 4.29 -14.49 2.38
N PRO A 362 3.76 -14.74 1.16
CA PRO A 362 4.52 -15.44 0.14
C PRO A 362 5.90 -14.83 -0.10
N TYR A 363 6.80 -15.62 -0.68
CA TYR A 363 8.09 -15.11 -1.15
C TYR A 363 8.39 -15.67 -2.53
N VAL A 364 8.53 -14.77 -3.50
CA VAL A 364 8.90 -15.08 -4.88
C VAL A 364 10.05 -14.16 -5.29
N LEU A 365 11.11 -14.71 -5.87
CA LEU A 365 12.25 -13.92 -6.33
C LEU A 365 11.95 -13.36 -7.72
N ASN A 366 12.20 -12.07 -7.93
CA ASN A 366 12.05 -11.45 -9.24
C ASN A 366 12.99 -10.24 -9.39
N ASP A 367 13.91 -10.30 -10.35
CA ASP A 367 14.93 -9.27 -10.54
C ASP A 367 14.35 -7.93 -11.04
N TYR A 368 13.29 -7.97 -11.87
CA TYR A 368 12.58 -6.76 -12.30
C TYR A 368 11.97 -5.99 -11.11
N ILE A 369 11.53 -6.70 -10.07
CA ILE A 369 11.02 -6.09 -8.82
C ILE A 369 12.18 -5.45 -8.04
N LYS A 370 13.32 -6.12 -7.92
CA LYS A 370 14.49 -5.58 -7.21
C LYS A 370 14.98 -4.27 -7.84
N ALA A 371 15.15 -4.23 -9.16
CA ALA A 371 15.63 -3.03 -9.87
C ALA A 371 14.76 -1.80 -9.59
N ARG A 372 13.42 -1.95 -9.72
CA ARG A 372 12.45 -0.88 -9.42
C ARG A 372 12.48 -0.49 -7.94
N THR A 373 12.63 -1.48 -7.05
CA THR A 373 12.69 -1.26 -5.60
C THR A 373 13.92 -0.46 -5.19
N LEU A 374 15.08 -0.78 -5.74
CA LEU A 374 16.30 0.00 -5.54
C LEU A 374 16.13 1.43 -6.04
N GLY A 375 15.59 1.60 -7.26
CA GLY A 375 15.35 2.91 -7.85
C GLY A 375 14.47 3.82 -7.01
N ILE A 376 13.37 3.32 -6.44
CA ILE A 376 12.49 4.14 -5.59
C ILE A 376 13.02 4.35 -4.16
N THR A 377 13.89 3.47 -3.66
CA THR A 377 14.35 3.47 -2.27
C THR A 377 15.68 4.19 -2.05
N ALA A 378 16.67 4.01 -2.94
CA ALA A 378 18.02 4.51 -2.77
C ALA A 378 18.14 6.03 -3.07
N LEU A 379 17.45 6.86 -2.30
CA LEU A 379 17.28 8.30 -2.52
C LEU A 379 18.46 9.17 -2.04
N SER A 380 19.40 8.62 -1.28
CA SER A 380 20.60 9.34 -0.83
C SER A 380 21.79 8.38 -0.68
N SER A 381 22.97 8.95 -0.50
CA SER A 381 24.26 8.26 -0.43
C SER A 381 24.34 7.24 0.72
N VAL A 382 23.50 7.36 1.76
CA VAL A 382 23.37 6.36 2.83
C VAL A 382 22.88 5.00 2.32
N TYR A 383 22.38 4.92 1.08
CA TYR A 383 21.99 3.68 0.39
C TYR A 383 23.03 3.18 -0.60
N ALA A 384 24.21 3.82 -0.72
CA ALA A 384 25.22 3.43 -1.70
C ALA A 384 25.69 1.98 -1.53
N ASP A 385 25.93 1.52 -0.29
CA ASP A 385 26.29 0.13 -0.02
C ASP A 385 25.17 -0.85 -0.39
N LEU A 386 23.91 -0.50 -0.06
CA LEU A 386 22.74 -1.32 -0.40
C LEU A 386 22.63 -1.47 -1.92
N TRP A 387 22.76 -0.34 -2.63
CA TRP A 387 22.73 -0.31 -4.09
C TRP A 387 23.80 -1.23 -4.66
N LYS A 388 25.07 -1.03 -4.27
CA LYS A 388 26.20 -1.82 -4.77
C LYS A 388 26.03 -3.31 -4.52
N SER A 389 25.62 -3.68 -3.29
CA SER A 389 25.45 -5.09 -2.89
C SER A 389 24.25 -5.80 -3.55
N SER A 390 23.29 -5.05 -4.10
CA SER A 390 22.10 -5.59 -4.76
C SER A 390 22.07 -5.35 -6.26
N PHE A 391 23.07 -4.66 -6.81
CA PHE A 391 23.12 -4.30 -8.21
C PHE A 391 23.37 -5.55 -9.06
N ASP A 392 22.54 -5.73 -10.09
CA ASP A 392 22.70 -6.78 -11.09
C ASP A 392 22.72 -6.13 -12.49
N LEU A 393 23.69 -6.56 -13.32
CA LEU A 393 23.86 -6.10 -14.70
C LEU A 393 22.61 -6.33 -15.56
N SER A 394 21.80 -7.34 -15.25
CA SER A 394 20.51 -7.58 -15.92
C SER A 394 19.59 -6.35 -15.87
N SER A 395 19.66 -5.57 -14.78
CA SER A 395 18.89 -4.34 -14.57
C SER A 395 19.15 -3.27 -15.62
N SER A 396 20.36 -3.24 -16.21
CA SER A 396 20.74 -2.26 -17.23
C SER A 396 20.18 -2.57 -18.62
N THR A 397 19.63 -3.78 -18.82
CA THR A 397 18.98 -4.21 -20.08
C THR A 397 17.46 -4.04 -20.05
N ASP A 398 16.89 -3.68 -18.90
CA ASP A 398 15.46 -3.43 -18.73
C ASP A 398 15.02 -2.10 -19.37
N ASN A 399 13.71 -1.90 -19.51
CA ASN A 399 13.08 -0.67 -19.96
C ASN A 399 11.69 -0.50 -19.34
N TRP A 400 11.20 0.75 -19.33
CA TRP A 400 9.82 1.03 -18.95
C TRP A 400 8.82 0.33 -19.86
N THR A 401 7.78 -0.27 -19.29
CA THR A 401 6.69 -0.88 -20.06
C THR A 401 5.89 0.16 -20.85
N LYS A 402 5.71 1.34 -20.26
CA LYS A 402 4.99 2.46 -20.85
C LYS A 402 5.93 3.33 -21.70
N LYS A 403 5.53 3.58 -22.95
CA LYS A 403 6.18 4.57 -23.81
C LYS A 403 5.59 5.95 -23.53
N SER A 404 6.24 6.73 -22.67
CA SER A 404 5.82 8.11 -22.33
C SER A 404 7.00 9.08 -22.40
N SER A 405 6.75 10.34 -22.75
CA SER A 405 7.73 11.43 -22.64
C SER A 405 8.04 11.81 -21.19
N LEU A 406 7.13 11.47 -20.25
CA LEU A 406 7.27 11.74 -18.81
C LEU A 406 8.24 10.77 -18.10
N LEU A 407 8.75 9.77 -18.81
CA LEU A 407 9.66 8.77 -18.29
C LEU A 407 11.04 8.93 -18.93
N ASN A 408 12.09 8.87 -18.12
CA ASN A 408 13.44 8.80 -18.66
C ASN A 408 13.67 7.46 -19.36
N LYS A 409 13.62 7.47 -20.70
CA LYS A 409 13.81 6.29 -21.56
C LYS A 409 15.18 5.63 -21.38
N LYS A 410 16.19 6.37 -20.89
CA LYS A 410 17.55 5.88 -20.67
C LYS A 410 17.81 5.50 -19.21
N TYR A 411 16.82 5.55 -18.32
CA TYR A 411 16.99 5.30 -16.89
C TYR A 411 17.74 3.99 -16.63
N PHE A 412 17.20 2.87 -17.08
CA PHE A 412 17.78 1.55 -16.87
C PHE A 412 19.16 1.39 -17.52
N ILE A 413 19.30 1.82 -18.78
CA ILE A 413 20.58 1.74 -19.53
C ILE A 413 21.70 2.53 -18.83
N ASN A 414 21.36 3.62 -18.14
CA ASN A 414 22.33 4.47 -17.44
C ASN A 414 22.66 3.97 -16.03
N LEU A 415 22.06 2.87 -15.55
CA LEU A 415 22.36 2.35 -14.22
C LEU A 415 23.76 1.71 -14.19
N SER A 416 24.44 1.89 -13.05
CA SER A 416 25.79 1.39 -12.79
C SER A 416 25.89 0.75 -11.41
N GLU A 417 26.93 -0.05 -11.19
CA GLU A 417 27.22 -0.70 -9.89
C GLU A 417 27.38 0.31 -8.75
N ASN A 418 28.02 1.45 -9.01
CA ASN A 418 28.15 2.50 -8.02
C ASN A 418 26.93 3.42 -8.03
N TRP A 419 26.43 3.74 -6.84
CA TRP A 419 25.31 4.66 -6.70
C TRP A 419 25.70 6.10 -7.10
N PHE A 420 24.78 6.80 -7.75
CA PHE A 420 24.88 8.21 -8.08
C PHE A 420 23.49 8.87 -7.97
N PRO A 421 23.37 10.21 -7.88
CA PRO A 421 22.08 10.86 -7.63
C PRO A 421 20.97 10.53 -8.64
N GLY A 422 21.33 10.25 -9.89
CA GLY A 422 20.41 9.86 -10.98
C GLY A 422 20.03 8.37 -11.00
N ALA A 423 20.64 7.53 -10.16
CA ALA A 423 20.21 6.15 -9.96
C ALA A 423 18.83 6.07 -9.26
N ALA A 424 18.48 7.10 -8.50
CA ALA A 424 17.22 7.19 -7.78
C ALA A 424 16.09 7.79 -8.62
N LEU A 425 14.90 7.18 -8.56
CA LEU A 425 13.68 7.68 -9.18
C LEU A 425 13.07 8.81 -8.33
N ARG A 426 13.12 10.04 -8.83
CA ARG A 426 12.75 11.25 -8.06
C ARG A 426 11.46 11.92 -8.52
N THR A 427 11.11 11.80 -9.80
CA THR A 427 9.88 12.42 -10.31
C THR A 427 8.65 11.65 -9.82
N ASP A 428 7.54 12.36 -9.60
CA ASP A 428 6.31 11.73 -9.10
C ASP A 428 5.80 10.67 -10.09
N PHE A 429 5.89 10.96 -11.39
CA PHE A 429 5.40 10.07 -12.44
C PHE A 429 6.22 8.80 -12.59
N GLU A 430 7.56 8.87 -12.56
CA GLU A 430 8.41 7.67 -12.64
C GLU A 430 8.22 6.76 -11.42
N ARG A 431 8.06 7.35 -10.22
CA ARG A 431 7.78 6.59 -9.00
C ARG A 431 6.42 5.92 -9.06
N ARG A 432 5.39 6.61 -9.58
CA ARG A 432 4.07 6.03 -9.84
C ARG A 432 4.14 4.88 -10.85
N GLN A 433 4.92 5.03 -11.93
CA GLN A 433 5.11 3.99 -12.93
C GLN A 433 5.87 2.77 -12.36
N ALA A 434 6.91 2.98 -11.55
CA ALA A 434 7.64 1.89 -10.90
C ALA A 434 6.75 1.07 -9.96
N LEU A 435 5.91 1.73 -9.14
CA LEU A 435 4.95 1.04 -8.27
C LEU A 435 3.90 0.27 -9.09
N LEU A 436 3.41 0.85 -10.19
CA LEU A 436 2.47 0.18 -11.09
C LEU A 436 3.08 -1.08 -11.72
N GLU A 437 4.32 -1.01 -12.16
CA GLU A 437 5.02 -2.16 -12.73
C GLU A 437 5.30 -3.24 -11.67
N ILE A 438 5.63 -2.84 -10.43
CA ILE A 438 5.72 -3.78 -9.29
C ILE A 438 4.39 -4.50 -9.05
N ASP A 439 3.26 -3.81 -9.12
CA ASP A 439 1.94 -4.44 -8.95
C ASP A 439 1.71 -5.58 -9.96
N VAL A 440 2.06 -5.35 -11.23
CA VAL A 440 1.94 -6.33 -12.31
C VAL A 440 2.92 -7.47 -12.15
N LEU A 441 4.20 -7.16 -11.87
CA LEU A 441 5.25 -8.16 -11.66
C LEU A 441 4.90 -9.11 -10.51
N VAL A 442 4.41 -8.57 -9.39
CA VAL A 442 3.98 -9.37 -8.24
C VAL A 442 2.76 -10.23 -8.59
N ALA A 443 1.78 -9.68 -9.29
CA ALA A 443 0.61 -10.43 -9.71
C ALA A 443 1.00 -11.63 -10.58
N ILE A 444 1.83 -11.42 -11.61
CA ILE A 444 2.34 -12.49 -12.48
C ILE A 444 3.14 -13.52 -11.67
N ALA A 445 4.06 -13.06 -10.82
CA ALA A 445 4.93 -13.95 -10.04
C ALA A 445 4.16 -14.85 -9.05
N LEU A 446 2.96 -14.42 -8.61
CA LEU A 446 2.08 -15.21 -7.75
C LEU A 446 1.01 -16.00 -8.53
N GLY A 447 1.05 -15.98 -9.86
CA GLY A 447 0.12 -16.70 -10.73
C GLY A 447 -1.28 -16.09 -10.81
N LEU A 448 -1.44 -14.80 -10.48
CA LEU A 448 -2.71 -14.09 -10.67
C LEU A 448 -2.99 -13.86 -12.16
N THR A 449 -4.26 -13.62 -12.48
CA THR A 449 -4.65 -13.11 -13.80
C THR A 449 -4.73 -11.58 -13.77
N LEU A 450 -4.70 -10.96 -14.96
CA LEU A 450 -4.90 -9.51 -15.09
C LEU A 450 -6.25 -9.07 -14.51
N GLU A 451 -7.32 -9.85 -14.73
CA GLU A 451 -8.65 -9.54 -14.20
C GLU A 451 -8.71 -9.63 -12.67
N GLU A 452 -7.94 -10.54 -12.05
CA GLU A 452 -7.80 -10.59 -10.59
C GLU A 452 -7.08 -9.33 -10.07
N LEU A 453 -5.98 -8.90 -10.71
CA LEU A 453 -5.29 -7.65 -10.34
C LEU A 453 -6.20 -6.42 -10.48
N LEU A 454 -6.94 -6.33 -11.58
CA LEU A 454 -7.93 -5.27 -11.81
C LEU A 454 -9.04 -5.32 -10.75
N THR A 455 -9.50 -6.51 -10.38
CA THR A 455 -10.54 -6.69 -9.33
C THR A 455 -10.04 -6.26 -7.96
N ILE A 456 -8.81 -6.62 -7.60
CA ILE A 456 -8.15 -6.15 -6.37
C ILE A 456 -8.16 -4.61 -6.34
N TYR A 457 -7.67 -3.97 -7.41
CA TYR A 457 -7.64 -2.50 -7.50
C TYR A 457 -9.04 -1.88 -7.38
N ARG A 458 -10.01 -2.36 -8.17
CA ARG A 458 -11.40 -1.85 -8.24
C ARG A 458 -12.12 -1.93 -6.89
N VAL A 459 -11.99 -3.07 -6.21
CA VAL A 459 -12.79 -3.39 -5.02
C VAL A 459 -12.12 -2.92 -3.73
N GLN A 460 -10.81 -3.19 -3.57
CA GLN A 460 -10.12 -3.10 -2.28
C GLN A 460 -9.39 -1.76 -2.08
N PHE A 461 -9.19 -0.99 -3.15
CA PHE A 461 -8.47 0.29 -3.12
C PHE A 461 -9.32 1.48 -3.59
N PRO A 462 -10.56 1.69 -3.07
CA PRO A 462 -11.44 2.76 -3.55
C PRO A 462 -10.88 4.17 -3.31
N VAL A 463 -10.13 4.38 -2.22
CA VAL A 463 -9.48 5.68 -1.93
C VAL A 463 -8.37 5.97 -2.93
N MET A 464 -7.54 4.97 -3.24
CA MET A 464 -6.49 5.10 -4.24
C MET A 464 -7.08 5.39 -5.63
N ARG A 465 -8.15 4.68 -6.01
CA ARG A 465 -8.89 4.95 -7.26
C ARG A 465 -9.39 6.38 -7.35
N GLN A 466 -10.01 6.86 -6.27
CA GLN A 466 -10.50 8.23 -6.19
C GLN A 466 -9.36 9.23 -6.42
N TYR A 467 -8.20 8.98 -5.81
CA TYR A 467 -7.04 9.88 -5.95
C TYR A 467 -6.45 9.84 -7.35
N GLU A 468 -6.22 8.65 -7.92
CA GLU A 468 -5.63 8.52 -9.24
C GLU A 468 -6.49 9.11 -10.36
N ARG A 469 -7.82 9.01 -10.25
CA ARG A 469 -8.78 9.60 -11.22
C ARG A 469 -8.71 11.11 -11.31
N GLU A 470 -8.07 11.78 -10.35
CA GLU A 470 -7.94 13.24 -10.31
C GLU A 470 -6.51 13.67 -9.99
N THR A 471 -5.50 12.80 -10.15
CA THR A 471 -4.09 13.19 -9.98
C THR A 471 -3.45 13.44 -11.33
N TYR A 472 -3.12 14.70 -11.60
CA TYR A 472 -2.55 15.15 -12.86
C TYR A 472 -1.06 15.44 -12.72
N TYR A 473 -0.33 15.17 -13.78
CA TYR A 473 1.12 15.37 -13.88
C TYR A 473 1.43 16.42 -14.96
N ASP A 474 2.48 17.20 -14.77
CA ASP A 474 3.01 18.11 -15.79
C ASP A 474 4.00 17.38 -16.73
N GLN A 475 4.52 18.09 -17.73
CA GLN A 475 5.49 17.51 -18.67
C GLN A 475 6.86 17.17 -18.05
N ASN A 476 7.15 17.63 -16.83
CA ASN A 476 8.34 17.24 -16.06
C ASN A 476 8.07 16.02 -15.16
N GLY A 477 6.89 15.42 -15.23
CA GLY A 477 6.50 14.29 -14.40
C GLY A 477 6.20 14.65 -12.93
N ARG A 478 5.99 15.94 -12.61
CA ARG A 478 5.57 16.41 -11.29
C ARG A 478 4.06 16.43 -11.17
N ILE A 479 3.53 16.17 -9.98
CA ILE A 479 2.10 16.34 -9.71
C ILE A 479 1.74 17.83 -9.76
N ILE A 480 0.90 18.23 -10.72
CA ILE A 480 0.33 19.57 -10.81
C ILE A 480 -0.94 19.69 -9.95
N PHE A 481 -1.66 18.60 -9.75
CA PHE A 481 -2.86 18.55 -8.91
C PHE A 481 -3.11 17.14 -8.39
N THR A 482 -3.55 17.01 -7.14
CA THR A 482 -4.04 15.76 -6.55
C THR A 482 -5.06 16.02 -5.45
N PRO A 483 -6.12 15.20 -5.31
CA PRO A 483 -7.01 15.26 -4.15
C PRO A 483 -6.50 14.45 -2.94
N SER A 484 -5.30 13.86 -3.01
CA SER A 484 -4.79 12.99 -1.94
C SER A 484 -4.62 13.74 -0.62
N LYS A 485 -5.21 13.21 0.45
CA LYS A 485 -5.02 13.72 1.81
C LYS A 485 -3.62 13.45 2.36
N GLY A 486 -2.87 12.52 1.76
CA GLY A 486 -1.47 12.28 2.07
C GLY A 486 -0.57 13.38 1.52
N LEU A 487 -0.95 13.99 0.40
CA LEU A 487 -0.13 14.91 -0.39
C LEU A 487 -0.58 16.38 -0.32
N VAL A 488 -1.19 16.79 0.80
CA VAL A 488 -1.63 18.19 0.99
C VAL A 488 -0.45 19.15 0.83
N GLY A 489 -0.58 20.11 -0.08
CA GLY A 489 0.45 21.10 -0.41
C GLY A 489 1.22 20.80 -1.71
N VAL A 490 1.12 19.58 -2.24
CA VAL A 490 1.69 19.20 -3.54
C VAL A 490 0.76 19.65 -4.66
N GLY A 491 1.32 20.29 -5.69
CA GLY A 491 0.52 20.86 -6.78
C GLY A 491 -0.38 22.01 -6.33
N PHE A 492 -1.30 22.43 -7.20
CA PHE A 492 -2.23 23.52 -6.92
C PHE A 492 -3.42 23.07 -6.06
N PRO A 493 -3.99 23.95 -5.21
CA PRO A 493 -5.28 23.68 -4.58
C PRO A 493 -6.38 23.59 -5.65
N ARG A 494 -7.48 22.89 -5.34
CA ARG A 494 -8.60 22.74 -6.31
C ARG A 494 -9.13 24.09 -6.79
N LYS A 495 -9.34 25.03 -5.85
CA LYS A 495 -9.73 26.42 -6.12
C LYS A 495 -8.68 27.34 -5.51
N ALA A 496 -8.40 28.45 -6.18
CA ALA A 496 -7.61 29.53 -5.62
C ALA A 496 -8.27 30.05 -4.33
N GLY A 497 -7.48 30.17 -3.27
CA GLY A 497 -7.81 30.84 -2.02
C GLY A 497 -7.36 32.30 -2.01
N LYS A 498 -7.96 33.10 -1.12
CA LYS A 498 -7.60 34.52 -0.95
C LYS A 498 -6.15 34.76 -0.48
N LYS A 499 -5.52 33.74 0.09
CA LYS A 499 -4.16 33.77 0.64
C LYS A 499 -3.13 33.10 -0.29
N ASP A 500 -3.56 32.57 -1.41
CA ASP A 500 -2.65 31.92 -2.36
C ASP A 500 -1.82 32.98 -3.07
N GLN A 501 -0.52 32.71 -3.22
CA GLN A 501 0.38 33.62 -3.92
C GLN A 501 0.10 33.59 -5.43
N PRO A 502 0.20 34.74 -6.12
CA PRO A 502 0.09 34.77 -7.56
C PRO A 502 1.24 34.00 -8.21
N VAL A 503 0.97 33.39 -9.36
CA VAL A 503 1.96 32.68 -10.17
C VAL A 503 2.15 33.39 -11.50
N GLN A 504 3.34 33.26 -12.08
CA GLN A 504 3.61 33.76 -13.43
C GLN A 504 3.32 32.67 -14.45
N LEU A 505 2.48 32.98 -15.43
CA LEU A 505 2.21 32.14 -16.59
C LEU A 505 2.95 32.73 -17.79
N GLU A 506 3.72 31.90 -18.49
CA GLU A 506 4.40 32.23 -19.74
C GLU A 506 3.80 31.37 -20.85
N TYR A 507 3.17 32.01 -21.82
CA TYR A 507 2.49 31.36 -22.95
C TYR A 507 3.48 31.08 -24.09
N PRO A 508 3.20 30.08 -24.95
CA PRO A 508 4.06 29.73 -26.08
C PRO A 508 4.31 30.86 -27.09
N ASP A 509 3.41 31.84 -27.15
CA ASP A 509 3.54 33.02 -28.02
C ASP A 509 4.34 34.18 -27.39
N GLY A 510 4.98 33.93 -26.24
CA GLY A 510 5.81 34.88 -25.51
C GLY A 510 5.03 35.86 -24.61
N ARG A 511 3.70 35.82 -24.62
CA ARG A 511 2.89 36.59 -23.65
C ARG A 511 3.12 36.03 -22.25
N SER A 512 3.13 36.90 -21.24
CA SER A 512 3.14 36.49 -19.84
C SER A 512 2.12 37.26 -19.03
N GLU A 513 1.56 36.61 -18.02
CA GLU A 513 0.66 37.23 -17.06
C GLU A 513 0.94 36.72 -15.65
N THR A 514 0.61 37.52 -14.64
CA THR A 514 0.72 37.13 -13.23
C THR A 514 -0.67 37.15 -12.61
N LYS A 515 -1.11 36.01 -12.08
CA LYS A 515 -2.44 35.89 -11.45
C LYS A 515 -2.46 34.78 -10.42
N VAL A 516 -3.41 34.85 -9.48
CA VAL A 516 -3.68 33.75 -8.56
C VAL A 516 -4.47 32.68 -9.31
N VAL A 517 -3.99 31.44 -9.30
CA VAL A 517 -4.66 30.30 -9.96
C VAL A 517 -4.83 29.14 -9.00
N GLY A 518 -5.96 28.47 -9.08
CA GLY A 518 -6.16 27.11 -8.61
C GLY A 518 -6.19 26.15 -9.78
N TRP A 519 -6.26 24.84 -9.48
CA TRP A 519 -6.34 23.80 -10.49
C TRP A 519 -7.51 24.03 -11.46
N LEU A 520 -8.70 24.41 -10.97
CA LEU A 520 -9.86 24.65 -11.82
C LEU A 520 -9.68 25.81 -12.82
N ASP A 521 -8.70 26.69 -12.63
CA ASP A 521 -8.44 27.80 -13.55
C ASP A 521 -7.58 27.36 -14.75
N ILE A 522 -6.79 26.29 -14.60
CA ILE A 522 -5.80 25.82 -15.58
C ILE A 522 -6.06 24.39 -16.07
N CYS A 523 -6.94 23.63 -15.40
CA CYS A 523 -7.21 22.25 -15.76
C CYS A 523 -7.88 22.15 -17.15
N PRO A 524 -7.62 21.09 -17.92
CA PRO A 524 -8.40 20.80 -19.11
C PRO A 524 -9.89 20.72 -18.75
N GLN A 525 -10.79 21.27 -19.58
CA GLN A 525 -12.23 21.03 -19.40
C GLN A 525 -12.52 19.54 -19.63
N PRO A 526 -13.35 18.89 -18.80
CA PRO A 526 -13.70 17.50 -19.02
C PRO A 526 -14.40 17.32 -20.38
N ALA A 527 -14.00 16.32 -21.14
CA ALA A 527 -14.77 15.82 -22.28
C ALA A 527 -16.17 15.38 -21.79
N PRO A 528 -17.25 15.52 -22.57
CA PRO A 528 -18.50 14.81 -22.29
C PRO A 528 -18.19 13.31 -22.10
N ALA A 529 -18.72 12.70 -21.04
CA ALA A 529 -18.47 11.30 -20.75
C ALA A 529 -19.18 10.41 -21.79
N GLU A 530 -18.47 9.93 -22.80
CA GLU A 530 -18.99 8.84 -23.64
C GLU A 530 -18.90 7.51 -22.88
N LYS A 531 -20.06 6.98 -22.51
CA LYS A 531 -20.31 5.60 -22.04
C LYS A 531 -19.14 4.93 -21.31
N GLY A 532 -18.82 5.42 -20.11
CA GLY A 532 -18.02 4.69 -19.13
C GLY A 532 -16.51 4.59 -19.40
N ARG A 533 -15.97 5.25 -20.44
CA ARG A 533 -14.53 5.41 -20.63
C ARG A 533 -14.14 6.88 -20.47
N ARG A 534 -13.29 7.19 -19.48
CA ARG A 534 -12.64 8.50 -19.38
C ARG A 534 -11.32 8.45 -20.14
N VAL A 535 -11.05 9.51 -20.90
CA VAL A 535 -10.25 9.47 -22.12
C VAL A 535 -8.73 9.51 -21.84
N ASN A 536 -7.97 8.80 -22.67
CA ASN A 536 -6.53 8.53 -22.55
C ASN A 536 -5.69 9.64 -23.23
N TYR A 537 -4.83 10.33 -22.46
CA TYR A 537 -3.96 11.42 -22.93
C TYR A 537 -2.62 10.96 -23.55
N ALA A 538 -2.39 9.65 -23.72
CA ALA A 538 -1.13 9.12 -24.25
C ALA A 538 -1.06 9.07 -25.80
N SER A 539 -2.18 9.24 -26.51
CA SER A 539 -2.25 9.16 -27.99
C SER A 539 -2.02 10.50 -28.71
N GLY A 540 -1.81 11.60 -27.99
CA GLY A 540 -1.65 12.93 -28.58
C GLY A 540 -2.94 13.54 -29.14
N GLN A 541 -4.09 12.91 -28.94
CA GLN A 541 -5.39 13.55 -29.16
C GLN A 541 -5.89 14.14 -27.83
N SER A 542 -6.07 15.46 -27.80
CA SER A 542 -6.71 16.17 -26.70
C SER A 542 -8.22 15.94 -26.78
N TYR A 543 -8.84 15.40 -25.73
CA TYR A 543 -10.29 15.17 -25.73
C TYR A 543 -11.07 16.10 -24.81
N GLY A 544 -10.37 16.96 -24.04
CA GLY A 544 -10.95 18.08 -23.30
C GLY A 544 -10.45 19.41 -23.86
N GLN A 545 -11.26 20.47 -23.85
CA GLN A 545 -10.78 21.78 -24.30
C GLN A 545 -9.73 22.29 -23.31
N ALA A 546 -8.49 22.45 -23.78
CA ALA A 546 -7.40 23.00 -22.98
C ALA A 546 -7.75 24.43 -22.54
N LYS A 547 -7.62 24.72 -21.23
CA LYS A 547 -7.81 26.09 -20.71
C LYS A 547 -6.60 26.98 -20.93
N ILE A 548 -5.43 26.37 -21.06
CA ILE A 548 -4.17 27.03 -21.37
C ILE A 548 -3.50 26.31 -22.54
N PRO A 549 -2.79 27.01 -23.44
CA PRO A 549 -2.06 26.40 -24.54
C PRO A 549 -1.00 25.39 -24.08
N ASP A 550 -0.78 24.35 -24.87
CA ASP A 550 0.34 23.41 -24.68
C ASP A 550 1.68 24.14 -24.76
N GLY A 551 2.62 23.81 -23.88
CA GLY A 551 3.89 24.52 -23.72
C GLY A 551 3.84 25.73 -22.78
N THR A 552 2.65 26.10 -22.26
CA THR A 552 2.55 27.12 -21.21
C THR A 552 3.35 26.70 -19.98
N LYS A 553 4.23 27.59 -19.50
CA LYS A 553 5.01 27.39 -18.28
C LYS A 553 4.39 28.17 -17.13
N ILE A 554 4.27 27.54 -15.97
CA ILE A 554 3.73 28.14 -14.75
C ILE A 554 4.83 28.15 -13.70
N TYR A 555 5.27 29.34 -13.31
CA TYR A 555 6.28 29.54 -12.28
C TYR A 555 5.61 29.84 -10.94
N ARG A 556 5.74 28.91 -10.01
CA ARG A 556 5.19 29.02 -8.65
C ARG A 556 6.31 29.07 -7.63
N THR A 557 6.42 30.19 -6.93
CA THR A 557 7.32 30.32 -5.79
C THR A 557 6.69 29.67 -4.55
N VAL A 558 7.49 28.89 -3.83
CA VAL A 558 7.10 28.23 -2.58
C VAL A 558 8.20 28.36 -1.54
N THR A 559 7.78 28.57 -0.29
CA THR A 559 8.66 28.50 0.87
C THR A 559 8.91 27.03 1.22
N ASP A 560 10.18 26.65 1.27
CA ASP A 560 10.66 25.32 1.61
C ASP A 560 11.53 25.39 2.87
N ASP A 561 11.04 24.81 3.97
CA ASP A 561 11.80 24.65 5.22
C ASP A 561 12.23 23.18 5.40
N THR A 562 12.25 22.37 4.36
CA THR A 562 12.54 20.93 4.48
C THR A 562 14.02 20.59 4.47
N LEU A 563 14.90 21.55 4.18
CA LEU A 563 16.36 21.39 4.16
C LEU A 563 17.05 22.14 5.32
N PRO A 564 18.29 21.76 5.69
CA PRO A 564 19.11 22.52 6.62
C PRO A 564 19.34 23.96 6.15
N GLY A 565 19.54 24.89 7.10
CA GLY A 565 19.77 26.31 6.81
C GLY A 565 18.55 27.22 7.00
N GLY A 566 17.37 26.65 7.29
CA GLY A 566 16.13 27.37 7.53
C GLY A 566 15.27 27.54 6.27
N PRO A 567 14.15 28.28 6.37
CA PRO A 567 13.24 28.47 5.25
C PRO A 567 13.92 29.16 4.06
N ARG A 568 13.76 28.60 2.86
CA ARG A 568 14.22 29.17 1.59
C ARG A 568 13.07 29.30 0.60
N GLU A 569 13.15 30.27 -0.30
CA GLU A 569 12.23 30.34 -1.44
C GLU A 569 12.77 29.54 -2.61
N LYS A 570 11.92 28.73 -3.25
CA LYS A 570 12.23 28.07 -4.52
C LYS A 570 11.09 28.22 -5.51
N THR A 571 11.44 28.27 -6.79
CA THR A 571 10.46 28.33 -7.88
C THR A 571 10.28 26.95 -8.49
N ILE A 572 9.06 26.44 -8.44
CA ILE A 572 8.65 25.23 -9.16
C ILE A 572 8.09 25.67 -10.52
N THR A 573 8.63 25.10 -11.58
CA THR A 573 8.10 25.27 -12.94
C THR A 573 7.25 24.08 -13.33
N TYR A 574 6.00 24.34 -13.69
CA TYR A 574 5.11 23.35 -14.30
C TYR A 574 4.95 23.61 -15.79
N VAL A 575 4.83 22.57 -16.60
CA VAL A 575 4.71 22.69 -18.06
C VAL A 575 3.48 21.93 -18.58
N ALA A 576 2.61 22.64 -19.32
CA ALA A 576 1.45 22.07 -20.00
C ALA A 576 1.86 21.34 -21.31
N PRO A 577 1.09 20.36 -21.83
CA PRO A 577 -0.20 19.87 -21.32
C PRO A 577 -0.07 19.06 -20.02
N PHE A 578 -1.18 18.90 -19.30
CA PHE A 578 -1.21 18.08 -18.09
C PHE A 578 -1.73 16.67 -18.39
N TYR A 579 -1.03 15.67 -17.88
CA TYR A 579 -1.29 14.26 -18.10
C TYR A 579 -2.10 13.64 -16.96
N LEU A 580 -3.23 12.99 -17.28
CA LEU A 580 -3.98 12.14 -16.36
C LEU A 580 -3.74 10.67 -16.74
N PRO A 581 -3.06 9.88 -15.90
CA PRO A 581 -2.89 8.45 -16.16
C PRO A 581 -4.19 7.66 -15.95
N ASP A 582 -4.34 6.58 -16.71
CA ASP A 582 -5.32 5.52 -16.45
C ASP A 582 -4.57 4.28 -15.94
N ARG A 583 -4.70 3.96 -14.65
CA ARG A 583 -4.03 2.79 -14.05
C ARG A 583 -4.50 1.47 -14.62
N GLU A 584 -5.77 1.32 -14.96
CA GLU A 584 -6.25 0.05 -15.49
C GLU A 584 -5.65 -0.19 -16.88
N GLU A 585 -5.60 0.83 -17.72
CA GLU A 585 -4.94 0.74 -19.02
C GLU A 585 -3.44 0.50 -18.89
N ASP A 586 -2.78 1.20 -17.97
CA ASP A 586 -1.36 1.01 -17.71
C ASP A 586 -1.05 -0.41 -17.19
N TYR A 587 -1.95 -1.01 -16.40
CA TYR A 587 -1.83 -2.42 -16.04
C TYR A 587 -1.92 -3.32 -17.27
N ARG A 588 -2.83 -3.09 -18.21
CA ARG A 588 -2.92 -3.91 -19.45
C ARG A 588 -1.62 -3.83 -20.26
N ILE A 589 -1.09 -2.62 -20.43
CA ILE A 589 0.16 -2.38 -21.16
C ILE A 589 1.32 -3.10 -20.46
N ALA A 590 1.50 -2.87 -19.16
CA ALA A 590 2.58 -3.50 -18.40
C ALA A 590 2.45 -5.03 -18.37
N TRP A 591 1.23 -5.55 -18.23
CA TRP A 591 0.95 -6.99 -18.23
C TRP A 591 1.39 -7.64 -19.53
N GLN A 592 1.00 -7.05 -20.67
CA GLN A 592 1.40 -7.55 -21.97
C GLN A 592 2.93 -7.57 -22.11
N VAL A 593 3.59 -6.45 -21.79
CA VAL A 593 5.05 -6.33 -21.94
C VAL A 593 5.78 -7.36 -21.06
N PHE A 594 5.41 -7.52 -19.79
CA PHE A 594 6.09 -8.47 -18.92
C PHE A 594 5.80 -9.92 -19.29
N THR A 595 4.58 -10.24 -19.72
CA THR A 595 4.25 -11.59 -20.23
C THR A 595 5.12 -11.96 -21.43
N GLU A 596 5.31 -11.01 -22.37
CA GLU A 596 6.19 -11.21 -23.53
C GLU A 596 7.67 -11.35 -23.14
N ARG A 597 8.13 -10.67 -22.08
CA ARG A 597 9.52 -10.78 -21.59
C ARG A 597 9.78 -12.13 -20.94
N PHE A 598 8.92 -12.56 -20.00
CA PHE A 598 9.08 -13.87 -19.35
C PHE A 598 9.03 -15.02 -20.35
N ALA A 599 8.13 -14.94 -21.34
CA ALA A 599 8.09 -15.94 -22.41
C ALA A 599 9.39 -16.02 -23.24
N LYS A 600 10.14 -14.91 -23.39
CA LYS A 600 11.44 -14.91 -24.08
C LYS A 600 12.55 -15.48 -23.21
N GLU A 601 12.54 -15.18 -21.92
CA GLU A 601 13.49 -15.72 -20.94
C GLU A 601 13.38 -17.25 -20.86
N ASP A 602 12.16 -17.79 -20.78
CA ASP A 602 11.93 -19.24 -20.76
C ASP A 602 12.45 -19.95 -22.02
N ASN A 603 12.27 -19.33 -23.20
CA ASN A 603 12.75 -19.88 -24.47
C ASN A 603 14.28 -19.83 -24.63
N THR A 604 14.93 -18.82 -24.05
CA THR A 604 16.40 -18.68 -24.09
C THR A 604 17.10 -19.51 -23.02
N GLY A 605 16.43 -19.80 -21.89
CA GLY A 605 16.91 -20.74 -20.86
C GLY A 605 16.76 -22.22 -21.24
N SER A 606 15.81 -22.58 -22.10
CA SER A 606 15.58 -23.97 -22.55
C SER A 606 16.50 -24.41 -23.71
N THR A 607 17.33 -23.50 -24.23
CA THR A 607 18.28 -23.76 -25.32
C THR A 607 19.76 -23.74 -24.89
N ALA A 608 20.03 -23.72 -23.57
CA ALA A 608 21.37 -23.72 -22.98
C ALA A 608 21.75 -25.05 -22.32
#